data_AF-A0AA92BHH7-F1
#
_entry.id   AF-A0AA92BHH7-F1
#
_cell.length_a   1.000
_cell.length_b   1.000
_cell.length_c   1.000
_cell.angle_alpha   90.00
_cell.angle_beta   90.00
_cell.angle_gamma   90.00
#
_symmetry.space_group_name_H-M   'P 1'
#
loop_
_entity.id
_entity.type
_entity.pdbx_description
1 polymer ?
#
loop_
_entity_poly.entity_id
_entity_poly.type
_entity_poly.pdbx_seq_one_letter_code
_entity_poly.pdbx_strand_id
1 'polypeptide(L)'
;PNPRPTRSLASKLSIGVSTPFQQQYPQLVEFFTKVDLPIGPLNQALAQMSENHSEPRDSARAFLRQHPDLWRAWVPADVADKLAATL
;
A
#
# COMPACT_ATOMS: atom_id res chain seq x y z
N PRO A 1 -34.09 25.84 -3.66
CA PRO A 1 -32.71 25.63 -3.14
C PRO A 1 -31.87 24.83 -4.15
N ASN A 2 -30.67 25.32 -4.51
CA ASN A 2 -29.76 24.66 -5.45
C ASN A 2 -28.49 24.20 -4.69
N PRO A 3 -28.51 23.02 -4.03
CA PRO A 3 -27.40 22.58 -3.21
C PRO A 3 -26.17 22.28 -4.07
N ARG A 4 -25.01 22.82 -3.68
CA ARG A 4 -23.73 22.48 -4.31
C ARG A 4 -23.11 21.31 -3.55
N PRO A 5 -22.65 20.25 -4.25
CA PRO A 5 -22.01 19.12 -3.59
C PRO A 5 -20.75 19.57 -2.84
N THR A 6 -20.67 19.25 -1.55
CA THR A 6 -19.51 19.54 -0.68
C THR A 6 -18.71 18.28 -0.40
N ARG A 7 -18.46 17.43 -1.41
CA ARG A 7 -17.65 16.22 -1.16
C ARG A 7 -16.21 16.62 -0.83
N SER A 8 -15.60 15.89 0.09
CA SER A 8 -14.16 15.95 0.32
C SER A 8 -13.40 15.64 -0.97
N LEU A 9 -12.23 16.28 -1.13
CA LEU A 9 -11.31 15.99 -2.23
C LEU A 9 -10.97 14.49 -2.29
N ALA A 10 -10.50 14.05 -3.45
CA ALA A 10 -10.02 12.68 -3.62
C ALA A 10 -8.93 12.38 -2.57
N SER A 11 -9.05 11.22 -1.92
CA SER A 11 -8.10 10.79 -0.90
C SER A 11 -6.72 10.60 -1.50
N LYS A 12 -5.71 11.23 -0.89
CA LYS A 12 -4.31 11.00 -1.18
C LYS A 12 -3.68 10.27 0.00
N LEU A 13 -3.15 9.07 -0.25
CA LEU A 13 -2.33 8.36 0.73
C LEU A 13 -0.90 8.89 0.66
N SER A 14 -0.24 9.04 1.81
CA SER A 14 1.14 9.51 1.89
C SER A 14 1.85 8.79 3.02
N ILE A 15 3.11 8.43 2.80
CA ILE A 15 3.98 7.85 3.82
C ILE A 15 4.78 8.99 4.44
N GLY A 16 4.63 9.17 5.76
CA GLY A 16 5.40 10.12 6.53
C GLY A 16 6.55 9.43 7.27
N VAL A 17 7.75 10.00 7.20
CA VAL A 17 8.92 9.59 7.99
C VAL A 17 9.47 10.79 8.74
N SER A 18 10.11 10.57 9.89
CA SER A 18 10.76 11.64 10.63
C SER A 18 12.08 12.06 9.97
N THR A 19 12.49 13.32 10.15
CA THR A 19 13.77 13.81 9.62
C THR A 19 14.97 12.96 10.05
N PRO A 20 15.10 12.56 11.35
CA PRO A 20 16.20 11.67 11.75
C PRO A 20 16.15 10.31 11.05
N PHE A 21 14.96 9.74 10.85
CA PHE A 21 14.81 8.45 10.14
C PHE A 21 15.29 8.55 8.69
N GLN A 22 14.92 9.63 8.00
CA GLN A 22 15.37 9.85 6.62
C GLN A 22 16.89 9.99 6.53
N GLN A 23 17.51 10.71 7.46
CA GLN A 23 18.96 10.89 7.50
C GLN A 23 19.69 9.57 7.78
N GLN A 24 19.14 8.74 8.66
CA GLN A 24 19.78 7.49 9.08
C GLN A 24 19.54 6.34 8.09
N TYR A 25 18.40 6.32 7.39
CA TYR A 25 18.00 5.21 6.52
C TYR A 25 17.50 5.70 5.14
N PRO A 26 18.34 6.41 4.36
CA PRO A 26 17.94 6.95 3.06
C PRO A 26 17.47 5.87 2.07
N GLN A 27 18.03 4.65 2.16
CA GLN A 27 17.63 3.50 1.35
C GLN A 27 16.21 3.01 1.64
N LEU A 28 15.75 3.13 2.89
CA LEU A 28 14.36 2.78 3.25
C LEU A 28 13.40 3.88 2.79
N VAL A 29 13.84 5.14 2.84
CA VAL A 29 13.07 6.24 2.25
C VAL A 29 12.92 6.07 0.75
N GLU A 30 13.98 5.66 0.03
CA GLU A 30 13.87 5.35 -1.40
C GLU A 30 12.80 4.29 -1.67
N PHE A 31 12.78 3.20 -0.89
CA PHE A 31 11.71 2.22 -0.96
C PHE A 31 10.33 2.85 -0.75
N PHE A 32 10.13 3.64 0.31
CA PHE A 32 8.84 4.29 0.59
C PHE A 32 8.39 5.24 -0.51
N THR A 33 9.31 5.88 -1.24
CA THR A 33 8.93 6.73 -2.38
C THR A 33 8.37 5.95 -3.57
N LYS A 34 8.64 4.64 -3.64
CA LYS A 34 8.13 3.74 -4.70
C LYS A 34 6.82 3.05 -4.30
N VAL A 35 6.47 3.04 -3.01
CA VAL A 35 5.24 2.40 -2.53
C VAL A 35 4.02 3.16 -3.07
N ASP A 36 3.19 2.46 -3.82
CA ASP A 36 1.90 2.94 -4.29
C ASP A 36 0.80 1.95 -3.90
N LEU A 37 -0.23 2.45 -3.22
CA LEU A 37 -1.39 1.66 -2.80
C LEU A 37 -2.64 2.27 -3.43
N PRO A 38 -3.02 1.83 -4.64
CA PRO A 38 -4.19 2.34 -5.33
C PRO A 38 -5.45 2.14 -4.50
N ILE A 39 -6.21 3.23 -4.31
CA ILE A 39 -7.38 3.27 -3.41
C ILE A 39 -8.44 2.23 -3.77
N GLY A 40 -8.64 1.93 -5.06
CA GLY A 40 -9.63 0.93 -5.51
C GLY A 40 -9.33 -0.48 -4.97
N PRO A 41 -8.22 -1.11 -5.41
CA PRO A 41 -7.76 -2.40 -4.88
C PRO A 41 -7.64 -2.43 -3.35
N LEU A 42 -7.12 -1.36 -2.74
CA LEU A 42 -6.98 -1.28 -1.28
C LEU A 42 -8.35 -1.35 -0.59
N ASN A 43 -9.33 -0.56 -1.04
CA ASN A 43 -10.67 -0.57 -0.46
C ASN A 43 -11.37 -1.92 -0.65
N GLN A 44 -11.15 -2.58 -1.78
CA GLN A 44 -11.68 -3.92 -2.02
C GLN A 44 -11.10 -4.93 -1.01
N ALA A 45 -9.78 -4.90 -0.77
CA ALA A 45 -9.15 -5.77 0.20
C ALA A 45 -9.65 -5.50 1.64
N LEU A 46 -9.83 -4.23 2.00
CA LEU A 46 -10.38 -3.84 3.31
C LEU A 46 -11.84 -4.28 3.48
N ALA A 47 -12.66 -4.18 2.42
CA ALA A 47 -14.03 -4.66 2.42
C ALA A 47 -14.09 -6.18 2.60
N GLN A 48 -13.28 -6.93 1.85
CA GLN A 48 -13.19 -8.39 1.98
C GLN A 48 -12.70 -8.82 3.38
N MET A 49 -11.73 -8.09 3.96
CA MET A 49 -11.28 -8.34 5.33
C MET A 49 -12.42 -8.14 6.33
N SER A 50 -13.18 -7.05 6.20
CA SER A 50 -14.32 -6.75 7.08
C SER A 50 -15.44 -7.76 6.94
N GLU A 51 -15.80 -8.16 5.72
CA GLU A 51 -16.89 -9.11 5.46
C GLU A 51 -16.57 -10.50 6.01
N ASN A 52 -15.33 -10.96 5.78
CA ASN A 52 -14.88 -12.28 6.21
C ASN A 52 -14.35 -12.33 7.63
N HIS A 53 -14.29 -11.19 8.33
CA HIS A 53 -13.64 -11.06 9.65
C HIS A 53 -12.21 -11.62 9.65
N SER A 54 -11.50 -11.42 8.54
CA SER A 54 -10.15 -11.93 8.35
C SER A 54 -9.16 -11.16 9.21
N GLU A 55 -8.14 -11.85 9.72
CA GLU A 55 -7.03 -11.21 10.39
C GLU A 55 -6.33 -10.21 9.46
N PRO A 56 -5.94 -9.01 9.94
CA PRO A 56 -5.30 -8.00 9.10
C PRO A 56 -4.05 -8.49 8.39
N ARG A 57 -3.25 -9.34 9.05
CA ARG A 57 -2.01 -9.88 8.50
C ARG A 57 -2.26 -10.84 7.34
N ASP A 58 -3.29 -11.67 7.44
CA ASP A 58 -3.65 -12.60 6.36
C ASP A 58 -4.24 -11.85 5.18
N SER A 59 -5.04 -10.82 5.44
CA SER A 59 -5.60 -9.95 4.39
C SER A 59 -4.52 -9.18 3.64
N ALA A 60 -3.52 -8.64 4.35
CA ALA A 60 -2.38 -7.99 3.73
C ALA A 60 -1.57 -8.96 2.85
N ARG A 61 -1.35 -10.19 3.32
CA ARG A 61 -0.66 -11.23 2.54
C ARG A 61 -1.46 -11.64 1.31
N ALA A 62 -2.78 -11.78 1.44
CA ALA A 62 -3.66 -12.06 0.30
C ALA A 62 -3.61 -10.92 -0.73
N PHE A 63 -3.67 -9.66 -0.30
CA PHE A 63 -3.54 -8.50 -1.18
C PHE A 63 -2.23 -8.51 -1.97
N LEU A 64 -1.09 -8.73 -1.29
CA LEU A 64 0.21 -8.81 -1.96
C LEU A 64 0.27 -9.97 -2.97
N ARG A 65 -0.29 -11.13 -2.66
CA ARG A 65 -0.35 -12.26 -3.62
C ARG A 65 -1.24 -11.98 -4.83
N GLN A 66 -2.33 -11.25 -4.64
CA GLN A 66 -3.28 -10.90 -5.71
C GLN A 66 -2.74 -9.79 -6.63
N HIS A 67 -1.85 -8.95 -6.11
CA HIS A 67 -1.33 -7.78 -6.82
C HIS A 67 0.21 -7.74 -6.90
N PRO A 68 0.86 -8.77 -7.50
CA PRO A 68 2.31 -8.79 -7.68
C PRO A 68 2.81 -7.67 -8.59
N ASP A 69 2.00 -7.21 -9.53
CA ASP A 69 2.27 -6.07 -10.40
C ASP A 69 2.50 -4.77 -9.61
N LEU A 70 1.81 -4.58 -8.48
CA LEU A 70 1.99 -3.38 -7.65
C LEU A 70 3.33 -3.41 -6.91
N TRP A 71 3.55 -4.41 -6.07
CA TRP A 71 4.66 -4.36 -5.11
C TRP A 71 6.01 -4.72 -5.69
N ARG A 72 6.06 -5.42 -6.84
CA ARG A 72 7.33 -5.71 -7.52
C ARG A 72 8.04 -4.45 -7.99
N ALA A 73 7.31 -3.36 -8.24
CA ALA A 73 7.90 -2.07 -8.58
C ALA A 73 8.51 -1.33 -7.37
N TRP A 74 8.15 -1.72 -6.15
CA TRP A 74 8.60 -1.02 -4.93
C TRP A 74 10.03 -1.41 -4.56
N VAL A 75 10.46 -2.61 -4.94
CA VAL A 75 11.72 -3.23 -4.52
C VAL A 75 12.62 -3.55 -5.71
N PRO A 76 13.94 -3.72 -5.51
CA PRO A 76 14.83 -4.26 -6.54
C PRO A 76 14.39 -5.64 -7.02
N ALA A 77 14.74 -6.00 -8.26
CA ALA A 77 14.31 -7.23 -8.91
C ALA A 77 14.69 -8.50 -8.11
N ASP A 78 15.90 -8.56 -7.54
CA ASP A 78 16.35 -9.71 -6.76
C ASP A 78 15.55 -9.89 -5.45
N VAL A 79 15.11 -8.78 -4.84
CA VAL A 79 14.24 -8.78 -3.67
C VAL A 79 12.82 -9.18 -4.08
N ALA A 80 12.36 -8.71 -5.24
CA ALA A 80 11.06 -9.06 -5.77
C ALA A 80 10.91 -10.58 -5.97
N ASP A 81 11.93 -11.22 -6.54
CA ASP A 81 11.94 -12.66 -6.78
C ASP A 81 11.99 -13.46 -5.48
N LYS A 82 12.77 -13.00 -4.49
CA LYS A 82 12.79 -13.61 -3.13
C LYS A 82 11.44 -13.51 -2.43
N LEU A 83 10.79 -12.34 -2.51
CA LEU A 83 9.46 -12.14 -1.93
C LEU A 83 8.42 -13.04 -2.61
N ALA A 84 8.43 -13.12 -3.95
CA ALA A 84 7.51 -13.97 -4.70
C ALA A 84 7.61 -15.46 -4.34
N ALA A 85 8.79 -15.93 -3.91
CA ALA A 85 8.98 -17.31 -3.47
C ALA A 85 8.45 -17.59 -2.05
N THR A 86 8.16 -16.56 -1.25
CA THR A 86 7.77 -16.68 0.18
C THR A 86 6.36 -16.18 0.47
N LEU A 87 5.82 -15.35 -0.41
CA LEU A 87 4.43 -14.93 -0.41
C LEU A 87 3.56 -16.08 -0.87
#